data_AF-A0A8J5FWK0-F1
#
_entry.id   AF-A0A8J5FWK0-F1
#
_cell.length_a   1.000
_cell.length_b   1.000
_cell.length_c   1.000
_cell.angle_alpha   90.00
_cell.angle_beta   90.00
_cell.angle_gamma   90.00
#
_symmetry.space_group_name_H-M   'P 1'
#
loop_
_entity.id
_entity.type
_entity.pdbx_description
1 polymer ?
#
loop_
_entity_poly.entity_id
_entity_poly.type
_entity_poly.pdbx_seq_one_letter_code
_entity_poly.pdbx_strand_id
1 'polypeptide(L)'
;MEPLRSAALLSPAPTSLSCDLLLSTRPLCRSWRSLPCRHPARRDFLFFCCANTSTGPSPTKQQPATPVSFGFNSLKETLTVNVASAEGRALDVPLARPFTIASSRLDRVTNVAVRVELRNGSVGWGEVPVLPSVTEKNQSDALAAAATACSALVHSLPMTLGDVLSEVGRLLPGHDFASVRAGVEMALIDAAANSIRIPLWRLFGGASNSITTDITIPIVSPSEAAELAAKYCRQGFSTLKLKVGKDLNSDIEVLTAIRSVHPECSFILDANEGYKAHQAIEVLDKLHGTMGVIPILFEQPVHRDDWEGLRLVSHVAKDKYGVSIAADESCKSVNDANKIIQGNLAHVINVKLAKLGVVGALEIINIAREAGIALMIGGMVETRLAMGFTGHLAAGLVSLILTHHSFLLKIQSLEVMKLPVLSTSSTIQVAKVVFFIGTMSDGGFYSDLITKIICDRAFQLISVIYH
;
A
#
# COMPACT_ATOMS: atom_id res chain seq x y z
N MET A 1 33.81 -66.26 -6.24
CA MET A 1 35.03 -65.90 -5.50
C MET A 1 34.61 -65.20 -4.23
N GLU A 2 35.36 -65.41 -3.14
CA GLU A 2 34.94 -65.07 -1.77
C GLU A 2 35.03 -63.57 -1.40
N PRO A 3 34.37 -63.16 -0.29
CA PRO A 3 34.41 -61.81 0.28
C PRO A 3 35.61 -61.64 1.26
N LEU A 4 35.68 -60.54 2.03
CA LEU A 4 36.43 -60.28 3.30
C LEU A 4 36.43 -58.74 3.55
N ARG A 5 36.40 -58.15 4.77
CA ARG A 5 36.02 -58.63 6.12
C ARG A 5 35.64 -57.45 7.04
N SER A 6 34.67 -57.67 7.93
CA SER A 6 34.46 -57.08 9.26
C SER A 6 35.67 -56.44 9.98
N ALA A 7 35.43 -55.33 10.70
CA ALA A 7 36.04 -55.05 12.01
C ALA A 7 35.13 -54.13 12.85
N ALA A 8 35.03 -54.39 14.16
CA ALA A 8 34.27 -53.61 15.13
C ALA A 8 35.16 -53.27 16.35
N LEU A 9 34.60 -52.53 17.31
CA LEU A 9 35.07 -52.35 18.70
C LEU A 9 36.33 -51.47 18.91
N LEU A 10 36.16 -50.30 19.54
CA LEU A 10 36.47 -50.10 20.97
C LEU A 10 36.27 -48.63 21.41
N SER A 11 35.61 -48.46 22.56
CA SER A 11 35.75 -47.24 23.39
C SER A 11 37.01 -47.38 24.26
N PRO A 12 37.58 -46.27 24.76
CA PRO A 12 37.43 -46.07 26.21
C PRO A 12 37.27 -44.60 26.66
N ALA A 13 36.43 -44.40 27.68
CA ALA A 13 36.68 -43.46 28.78
C ALA A 13 37.48 -44.22 29.88
N PRO A 14 38.28 -43.58 30.76
CA PRO A 14 37.82 -42.61 31.77
C PRO A 14 38.83 -41.41 31.94
N THR A 15 38.88 -40.54 32.95
CA THR A 15 38.38 -40.56 34.36
C THR A 15 38.27 -39.12 34.92
N SER A 16 37.29 -38.93 35.81
CA SER A 16 37.21 -37.97 36.93
C SER A 16 38.28 -36.88 37.18
N LEU A 17 37.80 -35.67 37.47
CA LEU A 17 38.08 -35.06 38.79
C LEU A 17 36.93 -34.12 39.22
N SER A 18 36.55 -34.25 40.49
CA SER A 18 35.36 -33.66 41.12
C SER A 18 35.73 -32.55 42.10
N CYS A 19 34.87 -31.53 42.22
CA CYS A 19 34.68 -30.75 43.46
C CYS A 19 33.33 -30.01 43.44
N ASP A 20 32.26 -30.64 43.95
CA ASP A 20 31.73 -30.39 45.30
C ASP A 20 32.14 -29.04 45.96
N LEU A 21 31.29 -28.28 46.65
CA LEU A 21 29.87 -28.44 47.04
C LEU A 21 29.39 -27.10 47.68
N LEU A 22 28.08 -26.80 47.66
CA LEU A 22 27.25 -26.28 48.79
C LEU A 22 26.16 -25.25 48.37
N LEU A 23 24.90 -25.67 48.54
CA LEU A 23 23.80 -25.06 49.35
C LEU A 23 23.67 -23.50 49.42
N SER A 24 22.47 -22.89 49.49
CA SER A 24 21.22 -23.43 50.05
C SER A 24 19.90 -22.73 49.58
N THR A 25 18.81 -23.51 49.65
CA THR A 25 17.42 -23.15 50.06
C THR A 25 16.51 -22.19 49.24
N ARG A 26 15.39 -22.78 48.74
CA ARG A 26 14.04 -22.15 48.69
C ARG A 26 13.36 -22.24 50.08
N PRO A 27 12.27 -21.48 50.37
CA PRO A 27 10.89 -21.96 50.17
C PRO A 27 9.99 -20.92 49.43
N LEU A 28 9.01 -21.25 48.57
CA LEU A 28 7.72 -21.98 48.69
C LEU A 28 6.52 -21.17 49.26
N CYS A 29 5.38 -21.23 48.54
CA CYS A 29 4.01 -20.77 48.90
C CYS A 29 3.78 -19.23 49.01
N ARG A 30 2.57 -18.68 48.79
CA ARG A 30 1.20 -19.24 48.63
C ARG A 30 0.28 -18.30 47.80
N SER A 31 -0.81 -18.82 47.27
CA SER A 31 -1.91 -18.10 46.60
C SER A 31 -2.86 -17.36 47.56
N TRP A 32 -3.44 -16.21 47.15
CA TRP A 32 -4.69 -15.65 47.73
C TRP A 32 -5.54 -14.89 46.69
N ARG A 33 -6.85 -14.79 46.95
CA ARG A 33 -7.87 -14.23 46.03
C ARG A 33 -8.42 -12.86 46.51
N SER A 34 -8.87 -12.05 45.54
CA SER A 34 -10.06 -11.15 45.57
C SER A 34 -10.29 -10.06 46.66
N LEU A 35 -10.35 -8.80 46.18
CA LEU A 35 -11.28 -7.69 46.56
C LEU A 35 -11.13 -6.99 47.95
N PRO A 36 -11.71 -5.78 48.20
CA PRO A 36 -11.68 -4.55 47.38
C PRO A 36 -11.49 -3.22 48.18
N CYS A 37 -11.31 -2.09 47.47
CA CYS A 37 -11.64 -0.68 47.83
C CYS A 37 -11.22 -0.04 49.18
N ARG A 38 -10.46 1.09 49.12
CA ARG A 38 -10.85 2.42 49.68
C ARG A 38 -9.85 3.54 49.36
N HIS A 39 -10.36 4.69 48.93
CA HIS A 39 -9.68 6.00 48.93
C HIS A 39 -9.76 6.63 50.34
N PRO A 40 -8.90 7.62 50.71
CA PRO A 40 -9.32 9.01 50.56
C PRO A 40 -8.20 10.09 50.40
N ALA A 41 -8.69 11.34 50.28
CA ALA A 41 -8.08 12.62 50.68
C ALA A 41 -7.20 13.40 49.67
N ARG A 42 -7.79 14.52 49.19
CA ARG A 42 -7.11 15.68 48.59
C ARG A 42 -6.41 16.52 49.67
N ARG A 43 -5.53 17.43 49.24
CA ARG A 43 -5.20 18.66 49.99
C ARG A 43 -5.39 19.86 49.06
N ASP A 44 -6.28 20.75 49.45
CA ASP A 44 -6.51 22.03 48.79
C ASP A 44 -5.53 23.08 49.34
N PHE A 45 -5.11 24.03 48.50
CA PHE A 45 -4.42 25.26 48.93
C PHE A 45 -5.29 26.48 48.58
N LEU A 46 -5.83 27.10 49.62
CA LEU A 46 -6.47 28.42 49.56
C LEU A 46 -5.40 29.51 49.65
N PHE A 47 -5.52 30.55 48.82
CA PHE A 47 -4.90 31.85 49.08
C PHE A 47 -5.89 32.99 48.81
N PHE A 48 -5.71 34.08 49.57
CA PHE A 48 -6.71 35.10 49.84
C PHE A 48 -7.04 36.03 48.65
N CYS A 49 -8.30 36.46 48.59
CA CYS A 49 -8.70 37.67 47.86
C CYS A 49 -8.34 38.92 48.66
N CYS A 50 -7.62 39.86 48.05
CA CYS A 50 -7.70 41.28 48.39
C CYS A 50 -8.11 42.04 47.12
N ALA A 51 -9.21 42.79 47.21
CA ALA A 51 -9.63 43.66 46.13
C ALA A 51 -8.80 44.95 46.16
N ASN A 52 -8.38 45.42 44.98
CA ASN A 52 -8.12 46.85 44.79
C ASN A 52 -8.44 47.26 43.35
N THR A 53 -9.11 48.40 43.21
CA THR A 53 -9.73 48.85 41.96
C THR A 53 -8.78 49.68 41.11
N SER A 54 -8.63 49.32 39.84
CA SER A 54 -8.27 50.28 38.78
C SER A 54 -8.83 49.83 37.43
N THR A 55 -9.62 50.67 36.79
CA THR A 55 -10.29 50.40 35.51
C THR A 55 -9.38 50.72 34.32
N GLY A 56 -8.94 49.68 33.61
CA GLY A 56 -8.32 49.78 32.29
C GLY A 56 -9.20 49.09 31.22
N PRO A 57 -9.10 49.47 29.93
CA PRO A 57 -9.91 48.87 28.89
C PRO A 57 -9.56 47.38 28.73
N SER A 58 -10.59 46.53 28.76
CA SER A 58 -10.43 45.08 28.65
C SER A 58 -9.83 44.71 27.29
N PRO A 59 -8.76 43.89 27.21
CA PRO A 59 -8.26 43.41 25.93
C PRO A 59 -9.35 42.58 25.27
N THR A 60 -9.67 42.89 24.02
CA THR A 60 -10.56 42.09 23.19
C THR A 60 -10.05 40.65 23.19
N LYS A 61 -10.85 39.74 23.74
CA LYS A 61 -10.61 38.30 23.61
C LYS A 61 -10.65 37.98 22.11
N GLN A 62 -9.48 37.92 21.48
CA GLN A 62 -9.35 37.23 20.21
C GLN A 62 -9.89 35.81 20.45
N GLN A 63 -10.95 35.45 19.73
CA GLN A 63 -11.33 34.04 19.66
C GLN A 63 -10.08 33.29 19.19
N PRO A 64 -9.71 32.15 19.83
CA PRO A 64 -8.64 31.33 19.31
C PRO A 64 -9.02 30.98 17.87
N ALA A 65 -8.15 31.35 16.92
CA ALA A 65 -8.39 31.05 15.52
C ALA A 65 -8.66 29.55 15.40
N THR A 66 -9.83 29.18 14.88
CA THR A 66 -10.19 27.79 14.63
C THR A 66 -9.02 27.15 13.89
N PRO A 67 -8.44 26.03 14.37
CA PRO A 67 -7.32 25.40 13.68
C PRO A 67 -7.75 25.10 12.25
N VAL A 68 -7.13 25.76 11.27
CA VAL A 68 -7.41 25.48 9.86
C VAL A 68 -6.99 24.03 9.63
N SER A 69 -7.99 23.18 9.46
CA SER A 69 -7.81 21.76 9.22
C SER A 69 -7.12 21.56 7.87
N PHE A 70 -5.78 21.54 7.87
CA PHE A 70 -5.00 21.23 6.69
C PHE A 70 -5.17 19.76 6.35
N GLY A 71 -6.15 19.48 5.51
CA GLY A 71 -6.48 18.14 5.04
C GLY A 71 -7.28 18.19 3.74
N PHE A 72 -7.24 17.08 3.00
CA PHE A 72 -7.82 16.97 1.67
C PHE A 72 -9.29 17.42 1.57
N ASN A 73 -10.11 17.16 2.59
CA ASN A 73 -11.52 17.60 2.61
C ASN A 73 -11.64 19.14 2.66
N SER A 74 -10.87 19.83 3.49
CA SER A 74 -10.86 21.30 3.48
C SER A 74 -10.38 21.83 2.15
N LEU A 75 -9.35 21.21 1.54
CA LEU A 75 -8.85 21.66 0.24
C LEU A 75 -9.89 21.50 -0.87
N LYS A 76 -10.66 20.40 -0.86
CA LYS A 76 -11.79 20.19 -1.78
C LYS A 76 -12.78 21.36 -1.73
N GLU A 77 -13.11 21.85 -0.54
CA GLU A 77 -14.12 22.90 -0.35
C GLU A 77 -13.57 24.31 -0.59
N THR A 78 -12.30 24.58 -0.25
CA THR A 78 -11.75 25.95 -0.26
C THR A 78 -10.93 26.31 -1.50
N LEU A 79 -10.34 25.34 -2.22
CA LEU A 79 -9.51 25.64 -3.37
C LEU A 79 -10.35 25.73 -4.66
N THR A 80 -10.42 26.91 -5.26
CA THR A 80 -10.97 27.06 -6.60
C THR A 80 -9.98 26.56 -7.65
N VAL A 81 -10.42 25.59 -8.45
CA VAL A 81 -9.73 25.07 -9.63
C VAL A 81 -10.22 25.82 -10.86
N ASN A 82 -9.28 26.28 -11.69
CA ASN A 82 -9.55 26.95 -12.96
C ASN A 82 -8.52 26.44 -13.97
N VAL A 83 -8.96 25.56 -14.88
CA VAL A 83 -8.07 24.86 -15.81
C VAL A 83 -7.71 25.79 -16.98
N ALA A 84 -6.41 25.90 -17.25
CA ALA A 84 -5.85 26.62 -18.39
C ALA A 84 -5.65 25.69 -19.60
N SER A 85 -5.11 24.49 -19.35
CA SER A 85 -4.96 23.43 -20.34
C SER A 85 -5.06 22.05 -19.68
N ALA A 86 -5.51 21.05 -20.42
CA ALA A 86 -5.46 19.65 -20.02
C ALA A 86 -5.27 18.77 -21.25
N GLU A 87 -4.41 17.76 -21.16
CA GLU A 87 -4.15 16.82 -22.26
C GLU A 87 -3.79 15.42 -21.75
N GLY A 88 -4.17 14.40 -22.53
CA GLY A 88 -3.76 13.01 -22.33
C GLY A 88 -2.91 12.51 -23.50
N ARG A 89 -1.79 11.83 -23.22
CA ARG A 89 -0.92 11.23 -24.24
C ARG A 89 -0.48 9.82 -23.87
N ALA A 90 -0.17 9.01 -24.88
CA ALA A 90 0.33 7.65 -24.71
C ALA A 90 1.60 7.63 -23.83
N LEU A 91 1.64 6.72 -22.86
CA LEU A 91 2.77 6.47 -21.97
C LEU A 91 3.20 5.01 -22.13
N ASP A 92 4.07 4.80 -23.11
CA ASP A 92 4.65 3.48 -23.39
C ASP A 92 6.02 3.38 -22.70
N VAL A 93 6.13 2.50 -21.69
CA VAL A 93 7.40 2.26 -20.99
C VAL A 93 7.80 0.79 -21.13
N PRO A 94 8.98 0.49 -21.71
CA PRO A 94 9.44 -0.88 -21.86
C PRO A 94 9.77 -1.48 -20.50
N LEU A 95 9.36 -2.73 -20.31
CA LEU A 95 9.66 -3.45 -19.09
C LEU A 95 11.12 -3.98 -19.14
N ALA A 96 11.81 -3.94 -18.01
CA ALA A 96 13.18 -4.46 -17.85
C ALA A 96 13.20 -6.00 -17.78
N ARG A 97 12.10 -6.62 -17.35
CA ARG A 97 11.79 -8.05 -17.48
C ARG A 97 10.31 -8.20 -17.84
N PRO A 98 9.89 -9.24 -18.59
CA PRO A 98 8.48 -9.47 -18.88
C PRO A 98 7.67 -9.69 -17.60
N PHE A 99 6.60 -8.93 -17.39
CA PHE A 99 5.67 -9.18 -16.29
C PHE A 99 4.68 -10.26 -16.70
N THR A 100 4.65 -11.38 -15.98
CA THR A 100 3.74 -12.50 -16.28
C THR A 100 2.83 -12.75 -15.08
N ILE A 101 1.52 -12.70 -15.31
CA ILE A 101 0.48 -13.09 -14.34
C ILE A 101 -0.22 -14.36 -14.82
N ALA A 102 -1.27 -14.79 -14.10
CA ALA A 102 -2.00 -16.00 -14.47
C ALA A 102 -2.56 -15.95 -15.90
N SER A 103 -3.08 -14.79 -16.30
CA SER A 103 -3.85 -14.55 -17.53
C SER A 103 -3.10 -13.84 -18.67
N SER A 104 -1.93 -13.23 -18.43
CA SER A 104 -1.23 -12.46 -19.46
C SER A 104 0.27 -12.31 -19.22
N ARG A 105 0.99 -11.93 -20.28
CA ARG A 105 2.38 -11.49 -20.27
C ARG A 105 2.48 -10.11 -20.89
N LEU A 106 3.23 -9.22 -20.26
CA LEU A 106 3.51 -7.85 -20.69
C LEU A 106 5.01 -7.66 -20.83
N ASP A 107 5.46 -7.13 -21.97
CA ASP A 107 6.87 -6.72 -22.19
C ASP A 107 7.03 -5.18 -22.19
N ARG A 108 5.91 -4.43 -22.10
CA ARG A 108 5.83 -2.97 -21.89
C ARG A 108 4.53 -2.63 -21.17
N VAL A 109 4.45 -1.49 -20.49
CA VAL A 109 3.17 -0.83 -20.18
C VAL A 109 2.75 0.04 -21.36
N THR A 110 1.44 0.20 -21.57
CA THR A 110 0.84 1.03 -22.61
C THR A 110 -0.22 1.94 -21.99
N ASN A 111 0.21 2.78 -21.05
CA ASN A 111 -0.66 3.58 -20.18
C ASN A 111 -0.98 4.93 -20.86
N VAL A 112 -1.73 5.82 -20.20
CA VAL A 112 -1.90 7.21 -20.65
C VAL A 112 -1.44 8.16 -19.55
N ALA A 113 -0.57 9.10 -19.89
CA ALA A 113 -0.21 10.21 -19.01
C ALA A 113 -1.19 11.36 -19.21
N VAL A 114 -1.71 11.91 -18.12
CA VAL A 114 -2.61 13.07 -18.10
C VAL A 114 -1.86 14.24 -17.46
N ARG A 115 -1.84 15.39 -18.15
CA ARG A 115 -1.31 16.68 -17.66
C ARG A 115 -2.47 17.65 -17.51
N VAL A 116 -2.58 18.31 -16.37
CA VAL A 116 -3.53 19.41 -16.12
C VAL A 116 -2.74 20.62 -15.65
N GLU A 117 -3.03 21.78 -16.21
CA GLU A 117 -2.44 23.06 -15.83
C GLU A 117 -3.53 24.04 -15.43
N LEU A 118 -3.34 24.70 -14.29
CA LEU A 118 -4.27 25.70 -13.74
C LEU A 118 -3.86 27.11 -14.18
N ARG A 119 -4.80 28.06 -14.23
CA ARG A 119 -4.52 29.45 -14.61
C ARG A 119 -3.56 30.22 -13.69
N ASN A 120 -3.24 29.66 -12.52
CA ASN A 120 -2.19 30.17 -11.63
C ASN A 120 -0.79 29.60 -11.96
N GLY A 121 -0.63 28.88 -13.07
CA GLY A 121 0.61 28.25 -13.53
C GLY A 121 0.93 26.89 -12.87
N SER A 122 0.07 26.38 -12.00
CA SER A 122 0.32 25.09 -11.33
C SER A 122 0.00 23.93 -12.24
N VAL A 123 0.98 23.04 -12.44
CA VAL A 123 0.85 21.83 -13.26
C VAL A 123 0.71 20.61 -12.36
N GLY A 124 -0.15 19.68 -12.76
CA GLY A 124 -0.33 18.37 -12.16
C GLY A 124 -0.32 17.25 -13.17
N TRP A 125 0.10 16.08 -12.72
CA TRP A 125 0.30 14.89 -13.52
C TRP A 125 -0.41 13.68 -12.89
N GLY A 126 -1.03 12.87 -13.75
CA GLY A 126 -1.63 11.60 -13.38
C GLY A 126 -1.41 10.56 -14.46
N GLU A 127 -1.66 9.31 -14.10
CA GLU A 127 -1.47 8.16 -14.99
C GLU A 127 -2.75 7.32 -14.99
N VAL A 128 -3.12 6.86 -16.18
CA VAL A 128 -4.24 5.95 -16.46
C VAL A 128 -3.62 4.59 -16.80
N PRO A 129 -3.63 3.62 -15.87
CA PRO A 129 -3.07 2.29 -16.11
C PRO A 129 -3.99 1.51 -17.05
N VAL A 130 -3.46 0.98 -18.15
CA VAL A 130 -4.25 0.23 -19.13
C VAL A 130 -3.85 -1.23 -19.08
N LEU A 131 -4.75 -2.06 -18.55
CA LEU A 131 -4.57 -3.50 -18.46
C LEU A 131 -5.87 -4.16 -18.94
N PRO A 132 -6.00 -4.54 -20.22
CA PRO A 132 -7.28 -4.95 -20.81
C PRO A 132 -8.01 -6.07 -20.07
N SER A 133 -7.29 -6.97 -19.37
CA SER A 133 -7.87 -8.03 -18.54
C SER A 133 -8.54 -7.54 -17.23
N VAL A 134 -8.45 -6.25 -16.91
CA VAL A 134 -9.12 -5.64 -15.74
C VAL A 134 -9.80 -4.32 -16.06
N THR A 135 -9.20 -3.46 -16.90
CA THR A 135 -9.82 -2.20 -17.32
C THR A 135 -10.79 -2.36 -18.48
N GLU A 136 -10.87 -3.56 -19.08
CA GLU A 136 -11.78 -3.94 -20.17
C GLU A 136 -11.71 -3.00 -21.40
N LYS A 137 -10.59 -2.28 -21.51
CA LYS A 137 -10.32 -1.21 -22.48
C LYS A 137 -8.85 -1.23 -22.91
N ASN A 138 -8.62 -0.82 -24.15
CA ASN A 138 -7.29 -0.63 -24.73
C ASN A 138 -6.80 0.83 -24.54
N GLN A 139 -5.57 1.12 -24.98
CA GLN A 139 -4.94 2.43 -24.81
C GLN A 139 -5.63 3.53 -25.64
N SER A 140 -6.16 3.22 -26.83
CA SER A 140 -6.93 4.18 -27.64
C SER A 140 -8.27 4.55 -26.99
N ASP A 141 -8.97 3.59 -26.37
CA ASP A 141 -10.21 3.88 -25.63
C ASP A 141 -9.92 4.79 -24.42
N ALA A 142 -8.83 4.49 -23.70
CA ALA A 142 -8.35 5.30 -22.57
C ALA A 142 -7.94 6.72 -23.01
N LEU A 143 -7.27 6.86 -24.16
CA LEU A 143 -6.93 8.16 -24.75
C LEU A 143 -8.17 8.96 -25.14
N ALA A 144 -9.15 8.34 -25.80
CA ALA A 144 -10.38 9.00 -26.21
C ALA A 144 -11.21 9.48 -24.99
N ALA A 145 -11.32 8.64 -23.96
CA ALA A 145 -11.98 9.01 -22.70
C ALA A 145 -11.21 10.12 -21.95
N ALA A 146 -9.88 10.04 -21.87
CA ALA A 146 -9.04 11.07 -21.26
C ALA A 146 -9.14 12.40 -22.01
N ALA A 147 -9.11 12.39 -23.35
CA ALA A 147 -9.27 13.58 -24.17
C ALA A 147 -10.65 14.23 -24.00
N THR A 148 -11.71 13.42 -23.88
CA THR A 148 -13.07 13.91 -23.60
C THR A 148 -13.14 14.61 -22.23
N ALA A 149 -12.60 13.98 -21.18
CA ALA A 149 -12.53 14.57 -19.85
C ALA A 149 -11.66 15.84 -19.81
N CYS A 150 -10.48 15.82 -20.44
CA CYS A 150 -9.60 16.99 -20.54
C CYS A 150 -10.28 18.17 -21.27
N SER A 151 -10.99 17.89 -22.36
CA SER A 151 -11.77 18.91 -23.08
C SER A 151 -12.85 19.51 -22.19
N ALA A 152 -13.63 18.69 -21.48
CA ALA A 152 -14.64 19.17 -20.55
C ALA A 152 -14.04 20.06 -19.43
N LEU A 153 -12.89 19.67 -18.88
CA LEU A 153 -12.16 20.44 -17.87
C LEU A 153 -11.72 21.83 -18.39
N VAL A 154 -11.17 21.92 -19.60
CA VAL A 154 -10.73 23.20 -20.20
C VAL A 154 -11.89 24.16 -20.47
N HIS A 155 -13.08 23.64 -20.78
CA HIS A 155 -14.28 24.46 -21.02
C HIS A 155 -15.11 24.71 -19.75
N SER A 156 -14.72 24.14 -18.60
CA SER A 156 -15.43 24.29 -17.34
C SER A 156 -15.26 25.70 -16.73
N LEU A 157 -16.29 26.18 -16.02
CA LEU A 157 -16.18 27.39 -15.22
C LEU A 157 -15.34 27.13 -13.95
N PRO A 158 -14.70 28.16 -13.36
CA PRO A 158 -13.98 28.01 -12.11
C PRO A 158 -14.91 27.50 -11.00
N MET A 159 -14.52 26.40 -10.34
CA MET A 159 -15.32 25.73 -9.31
C MET A 159 -14.40 25.17 -8.21
N THR A 160 -14.94 24.62 -7.12
CA THR A 160 -14.08 24.05 -6.07
C THR A 160 -13.40 22.77 -6.55
N LEU A 161 -12.28 22.39 -5.91
CA LEU A 161 -11.63 21.09 -6.16
C LEU A 161 -12.59 19.92 -5.89
N GLY A 162 -13.52 20.07 -4.94
CA GLY A 162 -14.59 19.09 -4.71
C GLY A 162 -15.52 18.96 -5.90
N ASP A 163 -16.04 20.09 -6.40
CA ASP A 163 -17.00 20.11 -7.52
C ASP A 163 -16.40 19.54 -8.81
N VAL A 164 -15.16 19.91 -9.15
CA VAL A 164 -14.51 19.42 -10.38
C VAL A 164 -14.21 17.92 -10.31
N LEU A 165 -13.84 17.40 -9.13
CA LEU A 165 -13.67 15.95 -8.94
C LEU A 165 -15.03 15.22 -9.03
N SER A 166 -16.10 15.81 -8.51
CA SER A 166 -17.46 15.27 -8.68
C SER A 166 -17.92 15.28 -10.14
N GLU A 167 -17.61 16.33 -10.92
CA GLU A 167 -17.94 16.39 -12.35
C GLU A 167 -17.13 15.36 -13.16
N VAL A 168 -15.84 15.18 -12.86
CA VAL A 168 -15.04 14.08 -13.43
C VAL A 168 -15.68 12.71 -13.13
N GLY A 169 -16.21 12.52 -11.91
CA GLY A 169 -16.98 11.31 -11.56
C GLY A 169 -18.27 11.11 -12.36
N ARG A 170 -18.95 12.20 -12.78
CA ARG A 170 -20.13 12.15 -13.65
C ARG A 170 -19.79 11.87 -15.11
N LEU A 171 -18.71 12.48 -15.62
CA LEU A 171 -18.20 12.29 -16.98
C LEU A 171 -17.62 10.89 -17.22
N LEU A 172 -17.04 10.29 -16.16
CA LEU A 172 -16.36 9.00 -16.19
C LEU A 172 -17.02 8.04 -15.18
N PRO A 173 -18.28 7.59 -15.39
CA PRO A 173 -19.02 6.80 -14.41
C PRO A 173 -18.59 5.32 -14.37
N GLY A 174 -18.94 4.61 -13.30
CA GLY A 174 -18.79 3.15 -13.20
C GLY A 174 -17.34 2.65 -13.07
N HIS A 175 -17.15 1.34 -13.28
CA HIS A 175 -15.84 0.68 -13.18
C HIS A 175 -15.01 0.82 -14.46
N ASP A 176 -15.65 0.74 -15.63
CA ASP A 176 -15.01 0.76 -16.95
C ASP A 176 -14.22 2.04 -17.21
N PHE A 177 -14.56 3.14 -16.52
CA PHE A 177 -13.85 4.42 -16.61
C PHE A 177 -13.01 4.72 -15.38
N ALA A 178 -12.94 3.82 -14.39
CA ALA A 178 -12.26 4.07 -13.11
C ALA A 178 -10.76 4.33 -13.25
N SER A 179 -10.08 3.68 -14.20
CA SER A 179 -8.67 3.95 -14.51
C SER A 179 -8.46 5.35 -15.12
N VAL A 180 -9.33 5.74 -16.07
CA VAL A 180 -9.28 7.08 -16.70
C VAL A 180 -9.58 8.15 -15.66
N ARG A 181 -10.60 7.91 -14.83
CA ARG A 181 -10.99 8.74 -13.68
C ARG A 181 -9.82 8.88 -12.71
N ALA A 182 -9.11 7.80 -12.38
CA ALA A 182 -7.93 7.85 -11.53
C ALA A 182 -6.84 8.77 -12.09
N GLY A 183 -6.50 8.66 -13.38
CA GLY A 183 -5.48 9.53 -13.98
C GLY A 183 -5.86 11.01 -14.03
N VAL A 184 -7.13 11.32 -14.32
CA VAL A 184 -7.64 12.71 -14.33
C VAL A 184 -7.72 13.28 -12.91
N GLU A 185 -8.23 12.52 -11.94
CA GLU A 185 -8.28 12.92 -10.52
C GLU A 185 -6.87 13.10 -9.94
N MET A 186 -5.92 12.21 -10.25
CA MET A 186 -4.51 12.35 -9.85
C MET A 186 -3.92 13.67 -10.37
N ALA A 187 -4.13 14.00 -11.65
CA ALA A 187 -3.60 15.23 -12.25
C ALA A 187 -4.21 16.50 -11.61
N LEU A 188 -5.52 16.51 -11.35
CA LEU A 188 -6.20 17.61 -10.65
C LEU A 188 -5.68 17.79 -9.22
N ILE A 189 -5.52 16.69 -8.47
CA ILE A 189 -5.07 16.72 -7.07
C ILE A 189 -3.59 17.11 -6.97
N ASP A 190 -2.73 16.64 -7.88
CA ASP A 190 -1.32 17.07 -7.98
C ASP A 190 -1.22 18.56 -8.33
N ALA A 191 -2.01 19.05 -9.30
CA ALA A 191 -2.03 20.48 -9.66
C ALA A 191 -2.49 21.36 -8.49
N ALA A 192 -3.53 20.92 -7.76
CA ALA A 192 -4.03 21.56 -6.56
C ALA A 192 -2.96 21.61 -5.44
N ALA A 193 -2.32 20.48 -5.15
CA ALA A 193 -1.24 20.36 -4.16
C ALA A 193 -0.03 21.25 -4.52
N ASN A 194 0.32 21.33 -5.81
CA ASN A 194 1.38 22.18 -6.32
C ASN A 194 1.04 23.68 -6.19
N SER A 195 -0.22 24.06 -6.37
CA SER A 195 -0.66 25.47 -6.22
C SER A 195 -0.50 26.02 -4.80
N ILE A 196 -0.62 25.17 -3.78
CA ILE A 196 -0.45 25.52 -2.36
C ILE A 196 0.92 25.12 -1.80
N ARG A 197 1.79 24.52 -2.64
CA ARG A 197 3.13 24.02 -2.27
C ARG A 197 3.18 23.00 -1.14
N ILE A 198 2.22 22.07 -1.11
CA ILE A 198 2.14 21.00 -0.10
C ILE A 198 2.39 19.64 -0.75
N PRO A 199 3.29 18.79 -0.21
CA PRO A 199 3.47 17.45 -0.73
C PRO A 199 2.25 16.57 -0.44
N LEU A 200 1.88 15.72 -1.39
CA LEU A 200 0.66 14.90 -1.34
C LEU A 200 0.50 14.09 -0.03
N TRP A 201 1.57 13.52 0.54
CA TRP A 201 1.48 12.82 1.82
C TRP A 201 0.99 13.68 2.99
N ARG A 202 1.29 14.99 3.00
CA ARG A 202 0.73 15.92 4.00
C ARG A 202 -0.73 16.23 3.71
N LEU A 203 -1.09 16.40 2.43
CA LEU A 203 -2.47 16.63 2.01
C LEU A 203 -3.41 15.47 2.40
N PHE A 204 -2.92 14.23 2.30
CA PHE A 204 -3.66 13.01 2.67
C PHE A 204 -3.66 12.66 4.17
N GLY A 205 -3.12 13.52 5.04
CA GLY A 205 -3.21 13.39 6.50
C GLY A 205 -1.88 13.51 7.26
N GLY A 206 -0.74 13.46 6.55
CA GLY A 206 0.58 13.75 7.13
C GLY A 206 1.15 12.70 8.08
N ALA A 207 0.60 11.48 8.12
CA ALA A 207 1.00 10.44 9.07
C ALA A 207 2.50 10.08 9.03
N SER A 208 3.03 9.93 7.83
CA SER A 208 4.43 9.56 7.58
C SER A 208 4.91 10.15 6.25
N ASN A 209 6.22 10.35 6.14
CA ASN A 209 6.90 10.65 4.87
C ASN A 209 7.53 9.41 4.23
N SER A 210 7.26 8.22 4.78
CA SER A 210 7.79 6.95 4.31
C SER A 210 6.86 5.77 4.56
N ILE A 211 7.05 4.71 3.78
CA ILE A 211 6.22 3.50 3.78
C ILE A 211 7.09 2.25 3.74
N THR A 212 6.59 1.14 4.29
CA THR A 212 7.15 -0.20 4.09
C THR A 212 6.34 -0.91 3.00
N THR A 213 7.00 -1.73 2.18
CA THR A 213 6.36 -2.48 1.08
C THR A 213 6.81 -3.94 1.10
N ASP A 214 5.96 -4.85 0.60
CA ASP A 214 6.42 -6.16 0.14
C ASP A 214 7.19 -6.04 -1.17
N ILE A 215 7.78 -7.16 -1.59
CA ILE A 215 8.29 -7.35 -2.95
C ILE A 215 7.77 -8.66 -3.52
N THR A 216 7.31 -8.61 -4.77
CA THR A 216 6.79 -9.78 -5.46
C THR A 216 7.92 -10.62 -6.05
N ILE A 217 8.00 -11.89 -5.64
CA ILE A 217 8.76 -12.92 -6.35
C ILE A 217 8.01 -13.23 -7.65
N PRO A 218 8.62 -13.08 -8.84
CA PRO A 218 8.01 -13.48 -10.10
C PRO A 218 7.80 -15.00 -10.16
N ILE A 219 6.94 -15.48 -11.06
CA ILE A 219 6.78 -16.91 -11.30
C ILE A 219 8.06 -17.43 -11.98
N VAL A 220 8.89 -18.14 -11.22
CA VAL A 220 10.20 -18.70 -11.62
C VAL A 220 10.43 -20.06 -10.98
N SER A 221 11.54 -20.72 -11.29
CA SER A 221 11.92 -22.00 -10.66
C SER A 221 12.14 -21.84 -9.14
N PRO A 222 11.97 -22.90 -8.32
CA PRO A 222 12.20 -22.82 -6.87
C PRO A 222 13.61 -22.33 -6.48
N SER A 223 14.66 -22.69 -7.24
CA SER A 223 16.02 -22.19 -6.97
C SER A 223 16.17 -20.71 -7.28
N GLU A 224 15.66 -20.24 -8.42
CA GLU A 224 15.68 -18.80 -8.77
C GLU A 224 14.85 -17.98 -7.76
N ALA A 225 13.72 -18.52 -7.30
CA ALA A 225 12.91 -17.90 -6.26
C ALA A 225 13.66 -17.74 -4.93
N ALA A 226 14.42 -18.76 -4.51
CA ALA A 226 15.28 -18.70 -3.33
C ALA A 226 16.43 -17.68 -3.48
N GLU A 227 17.07 -17.62 -4.65
CA GLU A 227 18.11 -16.61 -4.95
C GLU A 227 17.55 -15.18 -4.92
N LEU A 228 16.37 -14.96 -5.52
CA LEU A 228 15.68 -13.67 -5.51
C LEU A 228 15.24 -13.28 -4.10
N ALA A 229 14.69 -14.22 -3.32
CA ALA A 229 14.37 -13.98 -1.91
C ALA A 229 15.61 -13.56 -1.11
N ALA A 230 16.72 -14.29 -1.23
CA ALA A 230 17.97 -13.94 -0.56
C ALA A 230 18.53 -12.57 -1.01
N LYS A 231 18.38 -12.21 -2.29
CA LYS A 231 18.72 -10.87 -2.81
C LYS A 231 17.84 -9.79 -2.15
N TYR A 232 16.53 -9.97 -2.11
CA TYR A 232 15.60 -8.97 -1.59
C TYR A 232 15.66 -8.85 -0.06
N CYS A 233 15.85 -9.94 0.68
CA CYS A 233 16.03 -9.84 2.13
C CYS A 233 17.34 -9.10 2.48
N ARG A 234 18.41 -9.22 1.69
CA ARG A 234 19.61 -8.35 1.81
C ARG A 234 19.35 -6.88 1.48
N GLN A 235 18.29 -6.57 0.72
CA GLN A 235 17.79 -5.21 0.50
C GLN A 235 16.83 -4.73 1.62
N GLY A 236 16.61 -5.55 2.65
CA GLY A 236 15.78 -5.23 3.82
C GLY A 236 14.31 -5.62 3.69
N PHE A 237 13.90 -6.34 2.64
CA PHE A 237 12.53 -6.85 2.51
C PHE A 237 12.28 -8.02 3.46
N SER A 238 11.49 -7.80 4.51
CA SER A 238 11.05 -8.83 5.45
C SER A 238 9.85 -9.64 4.93
N THR A 239 9.05 -9.04 4.04
CA THR A 239 7.84 -9.63 3.48
C THR A 239 8.00 -9.88 2.00
N LEU A 240 7.81 -11.13 1.59
CA LEU A 240 7.88 -11.59 0.21
C LEU A 240 6.48 -11.97 -0.25
N LYS A 241 6.11 -11.52 -1.44
CA LYS A 241 4.83 -11.81 -2.06
C LYS A 241 5.00 -12.82 -3.18
N LEU A 242 4.18 -13.86 -3.17
CA LEU A 242 4.20 -14.92 -4.18
C LEU A 242 2.90 -14.94 -4.97
N LYS A 243 3.03 -15.18 -6.27
CA LYS A 243 1.91 -15.55 -7.13
C LYS A 243 1.70 -17.06 -7.02
N VAL A 244 0.50 -17.47 -6.63
CA VAL A 244 0.07 -18.87 -6.52
C VAL A 244 -1.17 -19.08 -7.39
N GLY A 245 -1.86 -20.21 -7.28
CA GLY A 245 -3.17 -20.41 -7.94
C GLY A 245 -3.11 -21.19 -9.26
N LYS A 246 -1.95 -21.78 -9.61
CA LYS A 246 -1.79 -22.59 -10.84
C LYS A 246 -1.60 -24.07 -10.55
N ASP A 247 -0.59 -24.41 -9.76
CA ASP A 247 -0.31 -25.78 -9.34
C ASP A 247 0.15 -25.78 -7.89
N LEU A 248 -0.62 -26.47 -7.05
CA LEU A 248 -0.43 -26.49 -5.61
C LEU A 248 0.93 -27.08 -5.18
N ASN A 249 1.45 -28.07 -5.92
CA ASN A 249 2.72 -28.69 -5.56
C ASN A 249 3.88 -27.76 -5.90
N SER A 250 3.87 -27.15 -7.09
CA SER A 250 4.81 -26.12 -7.51
C SER A 250 4.79 -24.91 -6.57
N ASP A 251 3.60 -24.45 -6.15
CA ASP A 251 3.44 -23.33 -5.22
C ASP A 251 4.10 -23.64 -3.86
N ILE A 252 3.97 -24.88 -3.37
CA ILE A 252 4.62 -25.38 -2.14
C ILE A 252 6.15 -25.53 -2.29
N GLU A 253 6.63 -26.04 -3.43
CA GLU A 253 8.07 -26.19 -3.70
C GLU A 253 8.79 -24.83 -3.68
N VAL A 254 8.21 -23.81 -4.30
CA VAL A 254 8.75 -22.43 -4.29
C VAL A 254 8.79 -21.86 -2.87
N LEU A 255 7.72 -22.00 -2.10
CA LEU A 255 7.67 -21.56 -0.70
C LEU A 255 8.70 -22.29 0.17
N THR A 256 8.91 -23.59 -0.09
CA THR A 256 9.87 -24.43 0.65
C THR A 256 11.30 -24.00 0.35
N ALA A 257 11.63 -23.79 -0.92
CA ALA A 257 12.94 -23.30 -1.33
C ALA A 257 13.26 -21.94 -0.67
N ILE A 258 12.32 -20.99 -0.69
CA ILE A 258 12.51 -19.68 -0.04
C ILE A 258 12.66 -19.82 1.48
N ARG A 259 11.79 -20.58 2.16
CA ARG A 259 11.85 -20.77 3.62
C ARG A 259 13.17 -21.43 4.06
N SER A 260 13.74 -22.32 3.24
CA SER A 260 15.02 -22.98 3.52
C SER A 260 16.22 -22.03 3.54
N VAL A 261 16.20 -20.97 2.72
CA VAL A 261 17.28 -19.96 2.68
C VAL A 261 16.98 -18.73 3.53
N HIS A 262 15.72 -18.48 3.88
CA HIS A 262 15.31 -17.34 4.69
C HIS A 262 14.20 -17.71 5.70
N PRO A 263 14.53 -18.34 6.83
CA PRO A 263 13.55 -18.86 7.78
C PRO A 263 12.65 -17.80 8.43
N GLU A 264 13.06 -16.53 8.45
CA GLU A 264 12.36 -15.43 9.11
C GLU A 264 11.46 -14.58 8.19
N CYS A 265 11.34 -14.91 6.89
CA CYS A 265 10.53 -14.07 5.98
C CYS A 265 9.01 -14.28 6.20
N SER A 266 8.23 -13.22 6.07
CA SER A 266 6.76 -13.27 6.03
C SER A 266 6.28 -13.44 4.59
N PHE A 267 5.20 -14.21 4.38
CA PHE A 267 4.66 -14.47 3.04
C PHE A 267 3.27 -13.86 2.84
N ILE A 268 3.10 -13.15 1.72
CA ILE A 268 1.80 -12.86 1.11
C ILE A 268 1.60 -13.82 -0.04
N LEU A 269 0.46 -14.50 -0.10
CA LEU A 269 0.04 -15.28 -1.26
C LEU A 269 -0.99 -14.48 -2.05
N ASP A 270 -0.90 -14.47 -3.37
CA ASP A 270 -1.83 -13.79 -4.27
C ASP A 270 -2.18 -14.77 -5.41
N ALA A 271 -3.40 -15.33 -5.35
CA ALA A 271 -3.83 -16.38 -6.29
C ALA A 271 -4.42 -15.83 -7.59
N ASN A 272 -4.73 -14.53 -7.66
CA ASN A 272 -5.54 -13.90 -8.71
C ASN A 272 -6.67 -14.81 -9.20
N GLU A 273 -7.59 -15.16 -8.28
CA GLU A 273 -8.79 -15.94 -8.60
C GLU A 273 -8.56 -17.42 -8.96
N GLY A 274 -7.33 -17.92 -8.85
CA GLY A 274 -6.92 -19.22 -9.39
C GLY A 274 -7.50 -20.47 -8.72
N TYR A 275 -8.01 -20.40 -7.49
CA TYR A 275 -8.53 -21.57 -6.77
C TYR A 275 -10.06 -21.56 -6.62
N LYS A 276 -10.64 -22.76 -6.52
CA LYS A 276 -11.95 -22.95 -5.87
C LYS A 276 -11.78 -22.93 -4.35
N ALA A 277 -12.84 -22.59 -3.62
CA ALA A 277 -12.79 -22.46 -2.15
C ALA A 277 -12.14 -23.67 -1.42
N HIS A 278 -12.45 -24.91 -1.83
CA HIS A 278 -11.82 -26.10 -1.24
C HIS A 278 -10.32 -26.23 -1.54
N GLN A 279 -9.88 -25.84 -2.73
CA GLN A 279 -8.45 -25.84 -3.10
C GLN A 279 -7.69 -24.76 -2.32
N ALA A 280 -8.28 -23.58 -2.13
CA ALA A 280 -7.69 -22.52 -1.30
C ALA A 280 -7.53 -22.96 0.17
N ILE A 281 -8.48 -23.75 0.70
CA ILE A 281 -8.35 -24.35 2.04
C ILE A 281 -7.27 -25.43 2.06
N GLU A 282 -7.17 -26.27 1.02
CA GLU A 282 -6.11 -27.30 0.88
C GLU A 282 -4.70 -26.69 0.83
N VAL A 283 -4.54 -25.52 0.18
CA VAL A 283 -3.29 -24.73 0.21
C VAL A 283 -2.89 -24.43 1.65
N LEU A 284 -3.79 -23.88 2.45
CA LEU A 284 -3.52 -23.52 3.84
C LEU A 284 -3.26 -24.76 4.72
N ASP A 285 -4.01 -25.85 4.53
CA ASP A 285 -3.78 -27.13 5.19
C ASP A 285 -2.36 -27.65 4.93
N LYS A 286 -1.91 -27.64 3.66
CA LYS A 286 -0.57 -28.14 3.29
C LYS A 286 0.55 -27.23 3.79
N LEU A 287 0.42 -25.90 3.69
CA LEU A 287 1.44 -24.95 4.17
C LEU A 287 1.60 -25.01 5.69
N HIS A 288 0.49 -25.07 6.42
CA HIS A 288 0.52 -25.19 7.88
C HIS A 288 1.05 -26.57 8.30
N GLY A 289 0.49 -27.66 7.75
CA GLY A 289 0.81 -29.04 8.17
C GLY A 289 2.17 -29.57 7.70
N THR A 290 2.63 -29.18 6.51
CA THR A 290 3.90 -29.69 5.93
C THR A 290 5.09 -28.82 6.29
N MET A 291 4.89 -27.50 6.37
CA MET A 291 5.99 -26.53 6.44
C MET A 291 6.01 -25.69 7.73
N GLY A 292 4.95 -25.72 8.55
CA GLY A 292 4.77 -24.79 9.66
C GLY A 292 4.66 -23.33 9.21
N VAL A 293 4.28 -23.08 7.95
CA VAL A 293 4.23 -21.74 7.36
C VAL A 293 2.82 -21.18 7.47
N ILE A 294 2.73 -20.00 8.10
CA ILE A 294 1.50 -19.21 8.20
C ILE A 294 1.70 -17.95 7.33
N PRO A 295 1.06 -17.84 6.15
CA PRO A 295 1.02 -16.60 5.39
C PRO A 295 0.37 -15.49 6.20
N ILE A 296 0.91 -14.28 6.10
CA ILE A 296 0.36 -13.11 6.81
C ILE A 296 -0.92 -12.59 6.11
N LEU A 297 -1.04 -12.89 4.81
CA LEU A 297 -2.16 -12.50 3.97
C LEU A 297 -2.30 -13.47 2.80
N PHE A 298 -3.54 -13.82 2.45
CA PHE A 298 -3.88 -14.56 1.22
C PHE A 298 -4.89 -13.75 0.41
N GLU A 299 -4.45 -13.25 -0.73
CA GLU A 299 -5.13 -12.27 -1.58
C GLU A 299 -5.84 -12.94 -2.76
N GLN A 300 -7.12 -12.59 -2.90
CA GLN A 300 -8.08 -13.10 -3.87
C GLN A 300 -7.93 -14.61 -4.15
N PRO A 301 -8.13 -15.47 -3.15
CA PRO A 301 -7.98 -16.92 -3.30
C PRO A 301 -8.94 -17.51 -4.34
N VAL A 302 -10.15 -16.95 -4.44
CA VAL A 302 -11.25 -17.45 -5.31
C VAL A 302 -11.71 -16.40 -6.31
N HIS A 303 -12.49 -16.82 -7.31
CA HIS A 303 -13.09 -15.95 -8.32
C HIS A 303 -13.82 -14.74 -7.73
N ARG A 304 -13.71 -13.58 -8.37
CA ARG A 304 -14.24 -12.28 -7.88
C ARG A 304 -15.73 -12.33 -7.51
N ASP A 305 -16.50 -13.12 -8.26
CA ASP A 305 -17.93 -13.29 -8.10
C ASP A 305 -18.34 -14.43 -7.15
N ASP A 306 -17.38 -15.26 -6.69
CA ASP A 306 -17.63 -16.34 -5.71
C ASP A 306 -17.63 -15.78 -4.28
N TRP A 307 -18.65 -14.96 -3.99
CA TRP A 307 -18.80 -14.29 -2.69
C TRP A 307 -18.93 -15.27 -1.52
N GLU A 308 -19.61 -16.41 -1.73
CA GLU A 308 -19.76 -17.45 -0.72
C GLU A 308 -18.47 -18.26 -0.53
N GLY A 309 -17.74 -18.56 -1.61
CA GLY A 309 -16.41 -19.14 -1.54
C GLY A 309 -15.42 -18.22 -0.82
N LEU A 310 -15.46 -16.91 -1.08
CA LEU A 310 -14.60 -15.93 -0.41
C LEU A 310 -14.92 -15.87 1.09
N ARG A 311 -16.21 -15.82 1.45
CA ARG A 311 -16.68 -15.90 2.84
C ARG A 311 -16.22 -17.18 3.54
N LEU A 312 -16.40 -18.33 2.90
CA LEU A 312 -16.00 -19.64 3.44
C LEU A 312 -14.49 -19.72 3.67
N VAL A 313 -13.69 -19.34 2.67
CA VAL A 313 -12.23 -19.32 2.78
C VAL A 313 -11.79 -18.34 3.86
N SER A 314 -12.40 -17.16 3.98
CA SER A 314 -12.10 -16.21 5.05
C SER A 314 -12.28 -16.81 6.45
N HIS A 315 -13.44 -17.37 6.76
CA HIS A 315 -13.69 -17.92 8.10
C HIS A 315 -12.72 -19.08 8.40
N VAL A 316 -12.56 -20.04 7.47
CA VAL A 316 -11.65 -21.18 7.66
C VAL A 316 -10.18 -20.73 7.76
N ALA A 317 -9.75 -19.77 6.93
CA ALA A 317 -8.39 -19.23 6.95
C ALA A 317 -8.04 -18.62 8.31
N LYS A 318 -8.97 -17.84 8.87
CA LYS A 318 -8.75 -17.12 10.12
C LYS A 318 -8.87 -18.00 11.34
N ASP A 319 -9.94 -18.79 11.42
CA ASP A 319 -10.27 -19.58 12.62
C ASP A 319 -9.33 -20.77 12.78
N LYS A 320 -8.91 -21.42 11.68
CA LYS A 320 -8.07 -22.63 11.70
C LYS A 320 -6.57 -22.34 11.62
N TYR A 321 -6.15 -21.28 10.92
CA TYR A 321 -4.72 -21.01 10.67
C TYR A 321 -4.27 -19.58 11.03
N GLY A 322 -5.16 -18.70 11.49
CA GLY A 322 -4.84 -17.29 11.80
C GLY A 322 -4.64 -16.38 10.57
N VAL A 323 -4.72 -16.93 9.35
CA VAL A 323 -4.40 -16.25 8.08
C VAL A 323 -5.50 -15.26 7.73
N SER A 324 -5.13 -14.02 7.43
CA SER A 324 -6.06 -13.00 6.93
C SER A 324 -6.28 -13.16 5.41
N ILE A 325 -7.50 -12.90 4.94
CA ILE A 325 -7.85 -12.89 3.51
C ILE A 325 -8.01 -11.47 3.00
N ALA A 326 -7.41 -11.15 1.85
CA ALA A 326 -7.63 -9.90 1.12
C ALA A 326 -8.57 -10.10 -0.08
N ALA A 327 -9.53 -9.19 -0.24
CA ALA A 327 -10.31 -9.01 -1.46
C ALA A 327 -9.61 -8.00 -2.39
N ASP A 328 -9.27 -8.42 -3.61
CA ASP A 328 -8.69 -7.56 -4.65
C ASP A 328 -9.64 -7.48 -5.84
N GLU A 329 -9.69 -8.47 -6.71
CA GLU A 329 -10.56 -8.49 -7.89
C GLU A 329 -12.06 -8.47 -7.54
N SER A 330 -12.46 -8.94 -6.35
CA SER A 330 -13.83 -8.77 -5.80
C SER A 330 -14.16 -7.32 -5.42
N CYS A 331 -13.19 -6.44 -5.19
CA CYS A 331 -13.44 -5.05 -4.78
C CYS A 331 -13.14 -4.06 -5.92
N LYS A 332 -14.18 -3.67 -6.65
CA LYS A 332 -14.12 -2.79 -7.83
C LYS A 332 -14.89 -1.47 -7.66
N SER A 333 -15.65 -1.33 -6.58
CA SER A 333 -16.47 -0.16 -6.27
C SER A 333 -16.70 0.00 -4.77
N VAL A 334 -17.23 1.16 -4.36
CA VAL A 334 -17.68 1.42 -2.97
C VAL A 334 -18.78 0.44 -2.55
N ASN A 335 -19.65 0.05 -3.49
CA ASN A 335 -20.69 -0.94 -3.23
C ASN A 335 -20.11 -2.33 -2.91
N ASP A 336 -19.04 -2.73 -3.60
CA ASP A 336 -18.36 -4.00 -3.32
C ASP A 336 -17.67 -3.97 -1.96
N ALA A 337 -17.02 -2.84 -1.61
CA ALA A 337 -16.43 -2.66 -0.28
C ALA A 337 -17.48 -2.75 0.83
N ASN A 338 -18.63 -2.09 0.67
CA ASN A 338 -19.77 -2.22 1.58
C ASN A 338 -20.27 -3.67 1.68
N LYS A 339 -20.37 -4.39 0.56
CA LYS A 339 -20.76 -5.82 0.54
C LYS A 339 -19.75 -6.70 1.28
N ILE A 340 -18.45 -6.46 1.10
CA ILE A 340 -17.37 -7.17 1.80
C ILE A 340 -17.45 -6.94 3.31
N ILE A 341 -17.63 -5.69 3.72
CA ILE A 341 -17.74 -5.27 5.13
C ILE A 341 -18.99 -5.88 5.77
N GLN A 342 -20.18 -5.63 5.19
CA GLN A 342 -21.45 -6.07 5.79
C GLN A 342 -21.61 -7.60 5.80
N GLY A 343 -21.04 -8.30 4.83
CA GLY A 343 -21.07 -9.76 4.75
C GLY A 343 -19.95 -10.47 5.53
N ASN A 344 -18.99 -9.74 6.13
CA ASN A 344 -17.74 -10.30 6.68
C ASN A 344 -17.02 -11.23 5.68
N LEU A 345 -16.92 -10.80 4.42
CA LEU A 345 -16.47 -11.66 3.31
C LEU A 345 -14.94 -11.76 3.24
N ALA A 346 -14.22 -10.74 3.72
CA ALA A 346 -12.76 -10.69 3.78
C ALA A 346 -12.28 -9.85 4.98
N HIS A 347 -11.00 -9.95 5.30
CA HIS A 347 -10.37 -9.25 6.43
C HIS A 347 -9.64 -7.97 6.02
N VAL A 348 -9.26 -7.91 4.74
CA VAL A 348 -8.50 -6.82 4.13
C VAL A 348 -9.12 -6.47 2.79
N ILE A 349 -9.18 -5.19 2.45
CA ILE A 349 -9.54 -4.73 1.10
C ILE A 349 -8.28 -4.19 0.41
N ASN A 350 -7.98 -4.68 -0.80
CA ASN A 350 -6.91 -4.17 -1.65
C ASN A 350 -7.42 -3.02 -2.53
N VAL A 351 -7.18 -1.81 -2.05
CA VAL A 351 -7.52 -0.55 -2.70
C VAL A 351 -6.49 -0.23 -3.78
N LYS A 352 -6.97 -0.05 -5.02
CA LYS A 352 -6.13 0.35 -6.15
C LYS A 352 -6.80 1.49 -6.89
N LEU A 353 -6.06 2.57 -7.14
CA LEU A 353 -6.60 3.76 -7.80
C LEU A 353 -7.17 3.41 -9.18
N ALA A 354 -6.47 2.57 -9.96
CA ALA A 354 -6.90 2.11 -11.27
C ALA A 354 -8.27 1.38 -11.30
N LYS A 355 -8.71 0.78 -10.19
CA LYS A 355 -10.02 0.10 -10.07
C LYS A 355 -11.15 1.06 -9.66
N LEU A 356 -10.82 2.20 -9.05
CA LEU A 356 -11.74 2.97 -8.20
C LEU A 356 -11.85 4.46 -8.57
N GLY A 357 -10.80 5.06 -9.12
CA GLY A 357 -10.54 6.49 -8.97
C GLY A 357 -9.84 6.79 -7.63
N VAL A 358 -9.26 7.99 -7.50
CA VAL A 358 -8.74 8.52 -6.22
C VAL A 358 -9.88 8.83 -5.25
N VAL A 359 -10.97 9.42 -5.72
CA VAL A 359 -12.12 9.78 -4.86
C VAL A 359 -12.78 8.51 -4.30
N GLY A 360 -13.06 7.53 -5.17
CA GLY A 360 -13.63 6.24 -4.75
C GLY A 360 -12.69 5.44 -3.83
N ALA A 361 -11.37 5.54 -4.02
CA ALA A 361 -10.40 4.95 -3.11
C ALA A 361 -10.44 5.60 -1.72
N LEU A 362 -10.51 6.94 -1.64
CA LEU A 362 -10.63 7.67 -0.37
C LEU A 362 -11.95 7.37 0.36
N GLU A 363 -13.05 7.19 -0.38
CA GLU A 363 -14.32 6.76 0.19
C GLU A 363 -14.23 5.36 0.80
N ILE A 364 -13.65 4.39 0.07
CA ILE A 364 -13.38 3.03 0.59
C ILE A 364 -12.47 3.06 1.82
N ILE A 365 -11.43 3.91 1.81
CA ILE A 365 -10.52 4.07 2.96
C ILE A 365 -11.27 4.57 4.20
N ASN A 366 -12.25 5.47 4.05
CA ASN A 366 -13.03 6.00 5.17
C ASN A 366 -14.03 4.97 5.71
N ILE A 367 -14.85 4.34 4.87
CA ILE A 367 -15.79 3.30 5.34
C ILE A 367 -15.06 2.09 5.95
N ALA A 368 -13.87 1.76 5.44
CA ALA A 368 -13.05 0.70 6.00
C ALA A 368 -12.49 1.06 7.39
N ARG A 369 -12.07 2.31 7.58
CA ARG A 369 -11.64 2.83 8.90
C ARG A 369 -12.78 2.78 9.91
N GLU A 370 -13.99 3.17 9.51
CA GLU A 370 -15.18 3.16 10.35
C GLU A 370 -15.63 1.73 10.71
N ALA A 371 -15.50 0.80 9.77
CA ALA A 371 -15.82 -0.62 9.97
C ALA A 371 -14.72 -1.42 10.71
N GLY A 372 -13.52 -0.85 10.90
CA GLY A 372 -12.37 -1.55 11.49
C GLY A 372 -11.77 -2.66 10.61
N ILE A 373 -12.09 -2.68 9.31
CA ILE A 373 -11.48 -3.63 8.36
C ILE A 373 -10.10 -3.12 7.93
N ALA A 374 -9.13 -4.03 7.79
CA ALA A 374 -7.78 -3.64 7.40
C ALA A 374 -7.72 -3.29 5.90
N LEU A 375 -6.69 -2.53 5.53
CA LEU A 375 -6.48 -2.06 4.17
C LEU A 375 -5.10 -2.46 3.64
N MET A 376 -5.08 -2.72 2.34
CA MET A 376 -3.89 -2.88 1.52
C MET A 376 -4.02 -1.88 0.38
N ILE A 377 -2.93 -1.21 0.02
CA ILE A 377 -2.93 -0.30 -1.14
C ILE A 377 -1.99 -0.86 -2.20
N GLY A 378 -2.50 -1.10 -3.40
CA GLY A 378 -1.76 -1.79 -4.45
C GLY A 378 -1.86 -1.16 -5.83
N GLY A 379 -1.07 -1.73 -6.75
CA GLY A 379 -1.03 -1.38 -8.17
C GLY A 379 -1.55 -2.46 -9.12
N MET A 380 -1.60 -2.08 -10.39
CA MET A 380 -2.01 -2.82 -11.60
C MET A 380 -0.93 -2.83 -12.69
N VAL A 381 0.33 -2.52 -12.35
CA VAL A 381 1.48 -2.27 -13.27
C VAL A 381 1.51 -0.83 -13.80
N GLU A 382 1.62 0.12 -12.86
CA GLU A 382 1.81 1.54 -13.10
C GLU A 382 3.28 1.95 -13.12
N THR A 383 3.58 3.09 -13.76
CA THR A 383 4.91 3.71 -13.67
C THR A 383 5.10 4.40 -12.31
N ARG A 384 6.28 5.03 -12.13
CA ARG A 384 6.57 5.88 -10.97
C ARG A 384 5.54 7.02 -10.77
N LEU A 385 4.81 7.42 -11.82
CA LEU A 385 3.81 8.48 -11.74
C LEU A 385 2.59 8.05 -10.90
N ALA A 386 1.84 7.01 -11.27
CA ALA A 386 0.75 6.55 -10.40
C ALA A 386 1.26 5.82 -9.13
N MET A 387 2.36 5.06 -9.18
CA MET A 387 2.89 4.41 -7.97
C MET A 387 3.40 5.42 -6.94
N GLY A 388 3.97 6.55 -7.37
CA GLY A 388 4.39 7.62 -6.48
C GLY A 388 3.19 8.29 -5.79
N PHE A 389 2.11 8.56 -6.53
CA PHE A 389 0.89 9.16 -5.98
C PHE A 389 0.25 8.21 -4.94
N THR A 390 0.17 6.93 -5.29
CA THR A 390 -0.28 5.83 -4.43
C THR A 390 0.57 5.71 -3.16
N GLY A 391 1.89 5.86 -3.28
CA GLY A 391 2.81 5.90 -2.14
C GLY A 391 2.55 7.11 -1.23
N HIS A 392 2.37 8.30 -1.79
CA HIS A 392 2.02 9.51 -1.02
C HIS A 392 0.68 9.37 -0.30
N LEU A 393 -0.34 8.82 -0.97
CA LEU A 393 -1.63 8.51 -0.36
C LEU A 393 -1.46 7.62 0.87
N ALA A 394 -0.80 6.48 0.72
CA ALA A 394 -0.64 5.54 1.82
C ALA A 394 0.27 6.07 2.94
N ALA A 395 1.30 6.87 2.63
CA ALA A 395 2.15 7.52 3.61
C ALA A 395 1.40 8.58 4.44
N GLY A 396 0.46 9.29 3.81
CA GLY A 396 -0.34 10.33 4.48
C GLY A 396 -1.37 9.79 5.47
N LEU A 397 -1.82 8.54 5.28
CA LEU A 397 -2.88 7.93 6.07
C LEU A 397 -2.34 7.32 7.38
N VAL A 398 -2.93 7.73 8.51
CA VAL A 398 -2.56 7.16 9.83
C VAL A 398 -3.14 5.76 9.97
N SER A 399 -2.23 4.78 10.13
CA SER A 399 -2.40 3.49 10.82
C SER A 399 -3.78 2.81 10.79
N LEU A 400 -4.04 2.01 9.75
CA LEU A 400 -4.88 0.80 9.86
C LEU A 400 -3.96 -0.41 9.91
N ILE A 401 -3.46 -0.68 11.12
CA ILE A 401 -2.44 -1.69 11.41
C ILE A 401 -3.14 -3.05 11.60
N LEU A 402 -2.76 -4.05 10.79
CA LEU A 402 -2.91 -5.44 11.23
C LEU A 402 -1.98 -5.62 12.43
N THR A 403 -2.51 -6.12 13.54
CA THR A 403 -1.73 -6.37 14.76
C THR A 403 -0.41 -7.07 14.43
N HIS A 404 0.69 -6.45 14.86
CA HIS A 404 2.10 -6.82 14.60
C HIS A 404 2.71 -6.62 13.21
N HIS A 405 1.96 -6.37 12.13
CA HIS A 405 2.57 -6.14 10.81
C HIS A 405 2.08 -4.88 10.10
N SER A 406 3.06 -4.15 9.56
CA SER A 406 2.92 -2.88 8.86
C SER A 406 1.86 -2.92 7.76
N PHE A 407 1.30 -1.73 7.47
CA PHE A 407 0.52 -1.48 6.27
C PHE A 407 1.27 -2.04 5.06
N LEU A 408 0.66 -2.99 4.35
CA LEU A 408 1.22 -3.52 3.13
C LEU A 408 0.78 -2.65 1.97
N LEU A 409 1.65 -1.72 1.59
CA LEU A 409 1.65 -1.34 0.20
C LEU A 409 2.21 -2.49 -0.63
N LYS A 410 1.42 -2.92 -1.61
CA LYS A 410 1.88 -3.63 -2.79
C LYS A 410 2.46 -2.57 -3.73
N ILE A 411 3.65 -2.05 -3.42
CA ILE A 411 4.48 -1.47 -4.48
C ILE A 411 5.03 -2.65 -5.27
N GLN A 412 4.24 -3.03 -6.28
CA GLN A 412 4.64 -3.91 -7.36
C GLN A 412 5.97 -3.40 -7.88
N SER A 413 7.04 -4.09 -7.51
CA SER A 413 8.33 -3.44 -7.35
C SER A 413 8.91 -3.12 -8.74
N LEU A 414 9.18 -1.85 -8.99
CA LEU A 414 9.57 -1.29 -10.30
C LEU A 414 10.92 -1.79 -10.86
N GLU A 415 11.50 -2.89 -10.36
CA GLU A 415 12.51 -3.66 -11.10
C GLU A 415 12.01 -4.11 -12.48
N VAL A 416 10.70 -4.08 -12.70
CA VAL A 416 10.09 -4.42 -13.99
C VAL A 416 10.15 -3.28 -15.00
N MET A 417 10.58 -2.04 -14.71
CA MET A 417 10.74 -0.97 -15.74
C MET A 417 12.20 -0.57 -15.93
N LYS A 418 12.57 -0.11 -17.13
CA LYS A 418 13.92 0.48 -17.39
C LYS A 418 14.11 1.89 -16.79
N LEU A 419 13.27 2.27 -15.83
CA LEU A 419 13.34 3.50 -15.05
C LEU A 419 13.96 3.20 -13.68
N PRO A 420 14.61 4.16 -13.00
CA PRO A 420 15.14 3.92 -11.66
C PRO A 420 14.00 3.51 -10.70
N VAL A 421 14.20 2.42 -9.96
CA VAL A 421 13.23 1.89 -8.98
C VAL A 421 12.89 2.96 -7.94
N LEU A 422 11.65 2.96 -7.39
CA LEU A 422 11.27 3.87 -6.28
C LEU A 422 12.15 3.71 -5.04
N SER A 423 12.73 2.52 -4.81
CA SER A 423 13.79 2.26 -3.84
C SER A 423 14.42 0.89 -4.12
N THR A 424 15.69 0.71 -3.75
CA THR A 424 16.33 -0.61 -3.62
C THR A 424 16.29 -1.10 -2.16
N SER A 425 15.33 -0.61 -1.39
CA SER A 425 15.10 -0.92 0.02
C SER A 425 13.60 -1.05 0.31
N SER A 426 13.26 -1.89 1.29
CA SER A 426 11.88 -2.10 1.76
C SER A 426 11.20 -0.87 2.33
N THR A 427 11.97 0.14 2.76
CA THR A 427 11.46 1.45 3.14
C THR A 427 11.59 2.43 1.98
N ILE A 428 10.47 3.03 1.57
CA ILE A 428 10.40 4.03 0.51
C ILE A 428 10.11 5.40 1.15
N GLN A 429 11.02 6.35 0.94
CA GLN A 429 10.87 7.75 1.37
C GLN A 429 10.05 8.52 0.34
N VAL A 430 8.73 8.61 0.50
CA VAL A 430 7.86 9.27 -0.48
C VAL A 430 8.14 10.77 -0.60
N ALA A 431 8.69 11.41 0.45
CA ALA A 431 9.17 12.79 0.35
C ALA A 431 10.34 13.00 -0.62
N LYS A 432 11.07 11.94 -1.01
CA LYS A 432 12.10 11.97 -2.07
C LYS A 432 11.52 11.65 -3.46
N VAL A 433 10.32 11.07 -3.52
CA VAL A 433 9.56 10.91 -4.76
C VAL A 433 8.92 12.26 -5.09
N VAL A 434 9.68 13.09 -5.79
CA VAL A 434 9.33 14.49 -6.08
C VAL A 434 8.13 14.58 -7.04
N PHE A 435 6.94 14.79 -6.48
CA PHE A 435 5.80 15.33 -7.23
C PHE A 435 5.96 16.83 -7.51
N PHE A 436 6.91 17.48 -6.84
CA PHE A 436 7.13 18.92 -6.94
C PHE A 436 8.10 19.30 -8.07
N ILE A 437 7.59 19.41 -9.29
CA ILE A 437 8.30 20.11 -10.37
C ILE A 437 7.57 21.43 -10.61
N GLY A 438 8.19 22.51 -10.17
CA GLY A 438 7.81 23.85 -10.61
C GLY A 438 7.98 23.97 -12.12
N THR A 439 7.18 24.84 -12.74
CA THR A 439 7.12 25.08 -14.19
C THR A 439 8.49 25.04 -14.88
N MET A 440 8.79 23.96 -15.60
CA MET A 440 9.91 23.88 -16.54
C MET A 440 9.46 24.60 -17.82
N SER A 441 9.93 25.83 -18.02
CA SER A 441 9.36 26.76 -18.99
C SER A 441 9.70 26.51 -20.47
N ASP A 442 10.45 25.45 -20.79
CA ASP A 442 11.04 25.25 -22.13
C ASP A 442 10.99 23.78 -22.62
N GLY A 443 10.25 22.90 -21.92
CA GLY A 443 10.11 21.48 -22.24
C GLY A 443 8.82 21.15 -23.01
N GLY A 444 8.90 20.28 -24.02
CA GLY A 444 7.69 19.62 -24.56
C GLY A 444 7.16 18.56 -23.59
N PHE A 445 5.87 18.20 -23.67
CA PHE A 445 5.18 17.25 -22.76
C PHE A 445 6.03 16.06 -22.25
N TYR A 446 6.74 15.36 -23.14
CA TYR A 446 7.55 14.20 -22.75
C TYR A 446 8.82 14.59 -21.98
N SER A 447 9.40 15.76 -22.20
CA SER A 447 10.53 16.29 -21.42
C SER A 447 10.11 16.56 -19.97
N ASP A 448 8.97 17.22 -19.78
CA ASP A 448 8.38 17.48 -18.45
C ASP A 448 8.02 16.18 -17.73
N LEU A 449 7.35 15.25 -18.44
CA LEU A 449 6.98 13.94 -17.92
C LEU A 449 8.20 13.09 -17.55
N ILE A 450 9.24 13.08 -18.40
CA ILE A 450 10.50 12.39 -18.10
C ILE A 450 11.15 13.02 -16.86
N THR A 451 11.13 14.35 -16.72
CA THR A 451 11.66 15.02 -15.51
C THR A 451 10.86 14.59 -14.27
N LYS A 452 9.52 14.58 -14.33
CA LYS A 452 8.62 14.09 -13.26
C LYS A 452 8.90 12.65 -12.87
N ILE A 453 9.21 11.79 -13.84
CA ILE A 453 9.54 10.37 -13.61
C ILE A 453 10.98 10.19 -13.08
N ILE A 454 11.96 11.01 -13.48
CA ILE A 454 13.40 10.81 -13.21
C ILE A 454 13.91 11.52 -11.94
N CYS A 455 13.25 12.58 -11.46
CA CYS A 455 13.79 13.60 -10.53
C CYS A 455 14.39 13.15 -9.16
N ASP A 456 14.42 11.86 -8.87
CA ASP A 456 15.06 11.26 -7.69
C ASP A 456 16.61 11.31 -7.75
N ARG A 457 17.21 11.24 -8.96
CA ARG A 457 18.69 11.26 -9.10
C ARG A 457 19.32 12.61 -8.77
N ALA A 458 18.65 13.73 -9.03
CA ALA A 458 19.24 15.05 -8.85
C ALA A 458 19.42 15.41 -7.37
N PHE A 459 18.50 14.98 -6.50
CA PHE A 459 18.52 15.37 -5.09
C PHE A 459 19.53 14.59 -4.21
N GLN A 460 20.01 13.42 -4.65
CA GLN A 460 21.14 12.76 -3.99
C GLN A 460 22.46 13.54 -4.11
N LEU A 461 22.60 14.41 -5.12
CA LEU A 461 23.78 15.27 -5.33
C LEU A 461 23.62 16.68 -4.76
N ILE A 462 22.40 17.20 -4.66
CA ILE A 462 22.14 18.57 -4.19
C ILE A 462 22.00 18.66 -2.65
N SER A 463 21.67 17.56 -1.96
CA SER A 463 21.57 17.53 -0.48
C SER A 463 22.92 17.67 0.28
N VAL A 464 24.03 17.96 -0.41
CA VAL A 464 25.33 18.32 0.18
C VAL A 464 25.58 19.84 0.14
N ILE A 465 24.73 20.61 -0.55
CA ILE A 465 24.83 22.06 -0.66
C ILE A 465 23.45 22.67 -0.39
N TYR A 466 23.12 22.88 0.90
CA TYR A 466 22.39 24.02 1.47
C TYR A 466 22.00 23.70 2.94
N HIS A 467 22.91 24.07 3.85
CA HIS A 467 22.78 24.15 5.32
C HIS A 467 22.15 22.99 6.11
#